data_AF-G9K959-F1
#
_entry.id   AF-G9K959-F1
#
_cell.length_a   1.000
_cell.length_b   1.000
_cell.length_c   1.000
_cell.angle_alpha   90.00
_cell.angle_beta   90.00
_cell.angle_gamma   90.00
#
_symmetry.space_group_name_H-M   'P 1'
#
loop_
_entity.id
_entity.type
_entity.pdbx_description
1 polymer ?
#
loop_
_entity_poly.entity_id
_entity_poly.type
_entity_poly.pdbx_seq_one_letter_code
_entity_poly.pdbx_strand_id
1 'polypeptide(L)'
;QFMLKEFEARRQQHEQLNEAAHGILTGPGDVSPSTSQVQKELQSINHKWVELTDKLNSRSSQIDQAIVKSTQYQELLQDLSEKVKAVGQRLSSQAAISTQPEAVKQQLEETSEIRSDVEQLDHEIKEAQTLCDELSVLIGEQYLKDELKKRLETVALPLQGLEDLA
;
A
#
# COMPACT_ATOMS: atom_id res chain seq x y z
N GLN A 1 -9.30 -10.04 -9.17
CA GLN A 1 -9.57 -9.64 -10.56
C GLN A 1 -10.55 -10.55 -11.32
N PHE A 2 -10.85 -11.79 -10.89
CA PHE A 2 -11.83 -12.66 -11.57
C PHE A 2 -13.25 -12.06 -11.67
N MET A 3 -13.79 -11.55 -10.56
CA MET A 3 -15.15 -10.99 -10.55
C MET A 3 -15.33 -9.75 -11.42
N LEU A 4 -14.31 -8.89 -11.52
CA LEU A 4 -14.36 -7.72 -12.41
C LEU A 4 -14.43 -8.15 -13.88
N LYS A 5 -13.58 -9.12 -14.28
CA LYS A 5 -13.62 -9.71 -15.63
C LYS A 5 -14.95 -10.38 -15.94
N GLU A 6 -15.55 -11.07 -14.97
CA GLU A 6 -16.87 -11.67 -15.15
C GLU A 6 -17.96 -10.61 -15.36
N PHE A 7 -17.87 -9.47 -14.64
CA PHE A 7 -18.80 -8.36 -14.80
C PHE A 7 -18.62 -7.66 -16.15
N GLU A 8 -17.38 -7.40 -16.57
CA GLU A 8 -17.05 -6.84 -17.88
C GLU A 8 -17.57 -7.73 -19.01
N ALA A 9 -17.43 -9.06 -18.89
CA ALA A 9 -17.93 -10.03 -19.85
C ALA A 9 -19.47 -10.04 -19.96
N ARG A 10 -20.19 -9.56 -18.93
CA ARG A 10 -21.66 -9.47 -18.92
C ARG A 10 -22.21 -8.14 -19.44
N ARG A 11 -21.34 -7.19 -19.80
CA ARG A 11 -21.71 -5.83 -20.22
C ARG A 11 -22.66 -5.82 -21.41
N GLN A 12 -22.38 -6.67 -22.40
CA GLN A 12 -23.22 -6.79 -23.60
C GLN A 12 -24.64 -7.27 -23.25
N GLN A 13 -24.78 -8.25 -22.36
CA GLN A 13 -26.10 -8.73 -21.92
C GLN A 13 -26.86 -7.65 -21.14
N HIS A 14 -26.17 -6.82 -20.35
CA HIS A 14 -26.76 -5.69 -19.65
C HIS A 14 -27.26 -4.61 -20.62
N GLU A 15 -26.50 -4.30 -21.68
CA GLU A 15 -26.90 -3.39 -22.74
C GLU A 15 -28.12 -3.92 -23.51
N GLN A 16 -28.11 -5.20 -23.89
CA GLN A 16 -29.25 -5.86 -24.55
C GLN A 16 -30.52 -5.87 -23.68
N LEU A 17 -30.38 -6.09 -22.36
CA LEU A 17 -31.50 -6.02 -21.43
C LEU A 17 -32.11 -4.61 -21.40
N ASN A 18 -31.28 -3.57 -21.40
CA ASN A 18 -31.71 -2.18 -21.44
C ASN A 18 -32.46 -1.86 -22.74
N GLU A 19 -31.91 -2.26 -23.90
CA GLU A 19 -32.55 -2.09 -25.20
C GLU A 19 -33.92 -2.78 -25.26
N ALA A 20 -33.99 -4.05 -24.83
CA ALA A 20 -35.23 -4.82 -24.82
C ALA A 20 -36.29 -4.17 -23.91
N ALA A 21 -35.91 -3.74 -22.71
CA ALA A 21 -36.82 -3.08 -21.79
C ALA A 21 -37.29 -1.71 -22.31
N HIS A 22 -36.41 -0.93 -22.96
CA HIS A 22 -36.79 0.33 -23.60
C HIS A 22 -37.78 0.11 -24.74
N GLY A 23 -37.62 -0.94 -25.54
CA GLY A 23 -38.59 -1.33 -26.56
C GLY A 23 -39.98 -1.62 -26.00
N ILE A 24 -40.06 -2.30 -24.85
CA ILE A 24 -41.33 -2.56 -24.15
C ILE A 24 -41.96 -1.26 -23.62
N LEU A 25 -41.16 -0.35 -23.07
CA LEU A 25 -41.63 0.89 -22.46
C LEU A 25 -42.05 1.96 -23.49
N THR A 26 -41.53 1.89 -24.72
CA THR A 26 -41.80 2.85 -25.80
C THR A 26 -42.77 2.32 -26.87
N GLY A 27 -43.15 1.04 -26.79
CA GLY A 27 -44.08 0.42 -27.72
C GLY A 27 -45.48 1.04 -27.66
N PRO A 28 -46.26 0.97 -28.77
CA PRO A 28 -47.62 1.50 -28.79
C PRO A 28 -48.54 0.66 -27.89
N GLY A 29 -48.86 1.19 -26.71
CA GLY A 29 -49.78 0.61 -25.73
C GLY A 29 -49.93 1.52 -24.50
N ASP A 30 -51.08 1.51 -23.83
CA ASP A 30 -51.32 2.31 -22.62
C ASP A 30 -50.38 1.90 -21.47
N VAL A 31 -50.06 2.87 -20.61
CA VAL A 31 -49.30 2.63 -19.37
C VAL A 31 -50.06 1.62 -18.52
N SER A 32 -49.54 0.40 -18.46
CA SER A 32 -50.16 -0.72 -17.75
C SER A 32 -49.39 -1.03 -16.46
N PRO A 33 -50.00 -1.72 -15.49
CA PRO A 33 -49.28 -2.22 -14.31
C PRO A 33 -48.02 -3.01 -14.67
N SER A 34 -48.04 -3.74 -15.80
CA SER A 34 -46.90 -4.50 -16.31
C SER A 34 -45.76 -3.62 -16.81
N THR A 35 -46.02 -2.53 -17.53
CA THR A 35 -44.97 -1.60 -17.97
C THR A 35 -44.37 -0.83 -16.79
N SER A 36 -45.17 -0.49 -15.78
CA SER A 36 -44.69 0.11 -14.52
C SER A 36 -43.75 -0.83 -13.76
N GLN A 37 -44.06 -2.13 -13.72
CA GLN A 37 -43.20 -3.14 -13.10
C GLN A 37 -41.86 -3.28 -13.84
N VAL A 38 -41.89 -3.40 -15.17
CA VAL A 38 -40.67 -3.47 -16.01
C VAL A 38 -39.78 -2.25 -15.79
N GLN A 39 -40.35 -1.05 -15.70
CA GLN A 39 -39.59 0.18 -15.42
C GLN A 39 -38.88 0.11 -14.07
N LYS A 40 -39.56 -0.34 -13.02
CA LYS A 40 -38.98 -0.46 -11.66
C LYS A 40 -37.87 -1.50 -11.61
N GLU A 41 -38.08 -2.66 -12.22
CA GLU A 41 -37.07 -3.73 -12.27
C GLU A 41 -35.83 -3.28 -13.06
N LEU A 42 -36.03 -2.62 -14.21
CA LEU A 42 -34.94 -2.07 -15.01
C LEU A 42 -34.11 -1.04 -14.22
N GLN A 43 -34.77 -0.11 -13.52
CA GLN A 43 -34.09 0.85 -12.66
C GLN A 43 -33.27 0.17 -11.55
N SER A 44 -33.84 -0.85 -10.91
CA SER A 44 -33.17 -1.63 -9.85
C SER A 44 -31.94 -2.37 -10.38
N ILE A 45 -32.04 -2.99 -11.55
CA ILE A 45 -30.93 -3.71 -12.19
C ILE A 45 -29.83 -2.74 -12.59
N ASN A 46 -30.16 -1.63 -13.26
CA ASN A 46 -29.20 -0.61 -13.65
C ASN A 46 -28.47 -0.02 -12.45
N HIS A 47 -29.20 0.27 -11.37
CA HIS A 47 -28.61 0.79 -10.14
C HIS A 47 -27.59 -0.21 -9.55
N LYS A 48 -27.98 -1.49 -9.40
CA LYS A 48 -27.09 -2.54 -8.90
C LYS A 48 -25.89 -2.78 -9.81
N TRP A 49 -26.10 -2.71 -11.14
CA TRP A 49 -25.03 -2.86 -12.11
C TRP A 49 -23.95 -1.80 -11.93
N VAL A 50 -24.35 -0.53 -11.85
CA VAL A 50 -23.43 0.59 -11.62
C VAL A 50 -22.74 0.43 -10.26
N GLU A 51 -23.51 0.20 -9.19
CA GLU A 51 -22.97 0.05 -7.83
C GLU A 51 -21.91 -1.06 -7.74
N LEU A 52 -22.19 -2.24 -8.31
CA LEU A 52 -21.27 -3.37 -8.28
C LEU A 52 -20.05 -3.13 -9.16
N THR A 53 -20.23 -2.55 -10.35
CA THR A 53 -19.12 -2.21 -11.25
C THR A 53 -18.16 -1.22 -10.59
N ASP A 54 -18.70 -0.17 -9.96
CA ASP A 54 -17.91 0.84 -9.26
C ASP A 54 -17.16 0.25 -8.07
N LYS A 55 -17.83 -0.59 -7.25
CA LYS A 55 -17.18 -1.29 -6.14
C LYS A 55 -16.07 -2.23 -6.59
N LEU A 56 -16.28 -2.98 -7.67
CA LEU A 56 -15.28 -3.91 -8.21
C LEU A 56 -14.08 -3.16 -8.78
N ASN A 57 -14.30 -2.05 -9.49
CA ASN A 57 -13.24 -1.20 -10.01
C ASN A 57 -12.42 -0.56 -8.88
N SER A 58 -13.10 0.02 -7.89
CA SER A 58 -12.46 0.61 -6.71
C SER A 58 -11.61 -0.43 -5.97
N ARG A 59 -12.18 -1.63 -5.71
CA ARG A 59 -11.44 -2.72 -5.07
C ARG A 59 -10.25 -3.19 -5.91
N SER A 60 -10.38 -3.26 -7.24
CA SER A 60 -9.25 -3.62 -8.11
C SER A 60 -8.12 -2.59 -7.98
N SER A 61 -8.44 -1.31 -8.06
CA SER A 61 -7.45 -0.23 -7.89
C SER A 61 -6.78 -0.28 -6.52
N GLN A 62 -7.53 -0.53 -5.44
CA GLN A 62 -6.98 -0.68 -4.09
C GLN A 62 -6.01 -1.87 -4.00
N ILE A 63 -6.35 -3.01 -4.61
CA ILE A 63 -5.47 -4.20 -4.64
C ILE A 63 -4.19 -3.88 -5.41
N ASP A 64 -4.30 -3.26 -6.59
CA ASP A 64 -3.14 -2.92 -7.41
C ASP A 64 -2.21 -1.95 -6.66
N GLN A 65 -2.77 -0.95 -5.98
CA GLN A 65 -2.01 -0.04 -5.11
C GLN A 65 -1.35 -0.76 -3.92
N ALA A 66 -2.07 -1.69 -3.28
CA ALA A 66 -1.55 -2.45 -2.15
C ALA A 66 -0.37 -3.34 -2.56
N ILE A 67 -0.43 -3.94 -3.75
CA ILE A 67 0.68 -4.72 -4.30
C ILE A 67 1.90 -3.83 -4.49
N VAL A 68 1.76 -2.71 -5.21
CA VAL A 68 2.89 -1.79 -5.47
C VAL A 68 3.52 -1.31 -4.17
N LYS A 69 2.71 -0.81 -3.23
CA LYS A 69 3.21 -0.30 -1.95
C LYS A 69 3.81 -1.41 -1.09
N SER A 70 3.26 -2.62 -1.13
CA SER A 70 3.78 -3.74 -0.35
C SER A 70 5.16 -4.17 -0.86
N THR A 71 5.36 -4.18 -2.18
CA THR A 71 6.68 -4.42 -2.77
C THR A 71 7.67 -3.34 -2.37
N GLN A 72 7.32 -2.06 -2.54
CA GLN A 72 8.18 -0.93 -2.14
C GLN A 72 8.56 -0.99 -0.66
N TYR A 73 7.60 -1.29 0.21
CA TYR A 73 7.82 -1.41 1.64
C TYR A 73 8.75 -2.58 1.99
N GLN A 74 8.56 -3.74 1.36
CA GLN A 74 9.40 -4.92 1.59
C GLN A 74 10.85 -4.68 1.14
N GLU A 75 11.03 -4.10 -0.04
CA GLU A 75 12.36 -3.76 -0.58
C GLU A 75 13.07 -2.75 0.32
N LEU A 76 12.38 -1.68 0.73
CA LEU A 76 12.94 -0.66 1.61
C LEU A 76 13.32 -1.23 2.99
N LEU A 77 12.46 -2.06 3.59
CA LEU A 77 12.79 -2.71 4.87
C LEU A 77 13.99 -3.65 4.77
N GLN A 78 14.14 -4.36 3.65
CA GLN A 78 15.30 -5.23 3.44
C GLN A 78 16.59 -4.40 3.35
N ASP A 79 16.58 -3.35 2.52
CA ASP A 79 17.73 -2.44 2.35
C ASP A 79 18.11 -1.77 3.68
N LEU A 80 17.13 -1.22 4.40
CA LEU A 80 17.32 -0.65 5.74
C LEU A 80 17.93 -1.66 6.72
N SER A 81 17.44 -2.90 6.75
CA SER A 81 17.98 -3.94 7.64
C SER A 81 19.45 -4.25 7.35
N GLU A 82 19.83 -4.32 6.07
CA GLU A 82 21.21 -4.54 5.64
C GLU A 82 22.11 -3.35 6.02
N LYS A 83 21.66 -2.12 5.77
CA LYS A 83 22.40 -0.90 6.10
C LYS A 83 22.55 -0.69 7.61
N VAL A 84 21.48 -0.83 8.39
CA VAL A 84 21.51 -0.72 9.87
C VAL A 84 22.51 -1.73 10.45
N LYS A 85 22.50 -2.96 9.94
CA LYS A 85 23.49 -3.97 10.33
C LYS A 85 24.93 -3.55 9.98
N ALA A 86 25.15 -3.04 8.78
CA ALA A 86 26.47 -2.58 8.34
C ALA A 86 27.00 -1.42 9.20
N VAL A 87 26.17 -0.42 9.47
CA VAL A 87 26.51 0.72 10.34
C VAL A 87 26.80 0.23 11.77
N GLY A 88 25.96 -0.65 12.32
CA GLY A 88 26.18 -1.23 13.65
C GLY A 88 27.47 -2.05 13.76
N GLN A 89 27.86 -2.77 12.70
CA GLN A 89 29.14 -3.47 12.64
C GLN A 89 30.34 -2.51 12.59
N ARG A 90 30.26 -1.43 11.79
CA ARG A 90 31.29 -0.39 11.73
C ARG A 90 31.46 0.29 13.09
N LEU A 91 30.37 0.71 13.72
CA LEU A 91 30.39 1.32 15.05
C LEU A 91 31.03 0.39 16.09
N SER A 92 30.65 -0.89 16.09
CA SER A 92 31.22 -1.90 17.00
C SER A 92 32.70 -2.20 16.75
N SER A 93 33.21 -1.92 15.55
CA SER A 93 34.60 -2.16 15.16
C SER A 93 35.51 -0.95 15.41
N GLN A 94 34.96 0.19 15.83
CA GLN A 94 35.78 1.37 16.12
C GLN A 94 36.80 1.05 17.21
N ALA A 95 38.07 1.36 16.92
CA ALA A 95 39.15 1.15 17.86
C ALA A 95 39.00 2.07 19.09
N ALA A 96 39.56 1.66 20.23
CA ALA A 96 39.68 2.53 21.39
C ALA A 96 40.39 3.84 21.02
N ILE A 97 39.98 4.94 21.65
CA ILE A 97 40.53 6.29 21.37
C ILE A 97 42.06 6.25 21.49
N SER A 98 42.74 6.67 20.42
CA SER A 98 44.20 6.70 20.37
C SER A 98 44.77 7.94 21.07
N THR A 99 46.02 7.87 21.52
CA THR A 99 46.78 9.05 21.98
C THR A 99 47.59 9.71 20.84
N GLN A 100 47.62 9.08 19.66
CA GLN A 100 48.33 9.60 18.49
C GLN A 100 47.41 10.56 17.71
N PRO A 101 47.82 11.82 17.46
CA PRO A 101 46.97 12.84 16.83
C PRO A 101 46.35 12.40 15.49
N GLU A 102 47.13 11.76 14.62
CA GLU A 102 46.64 11.29 13.31
C GLU A 102 45.57 10.20 13.44
N ALA A 103 45.73 9.28 14.40
CA ALA A 103 44.75 8.24 14.66
C ALA A 103 43.45 8.82 15.26
N VAL A 104 43.55 9.82 16.14
CA VAL A 104 42.37 10.54 16.65
C VAL A 104 41.63 11.26 15.52
N LYS A 105 42.36 11.87 14.58
CA LYS A 105 41.76 12.53 13.42
C LYS A 105 40.98 11.55 12.55
N GLN A 106 41.55 10.38 12.27
CA GLN A 106 40.86 9.31 11.52
C GLN A 106 39.62 8.81 12.26
N GLN A 107 39.70 8.63 13.59
CA GLN A 107 38.56 8.23 14.42
C GLN A 107 37.43 9.27 14.39
N LEU A 108 37.76 10.57 14.44
CA LEU A 108 36.75 11.64 14.32
C LEU A 108 36.07 11.66 12.95
N GLU A 109 36.83 11.43 11.88
CA GLU A 109 36.29 11.34 10.52
C GLU A 109 35.34 10.15 10.39
N GLU A 110 35.74 8.96 10.84
CA GLU A 110 34.90 7.76 10.83
C GLU A 110 33.64 7.92 11.68
N THR A 111 33.73 8.49 12.87
CA THR A 111 32.54 8.77 13.71
C THR A 111 31.61 9.79 13.05
N SER A 112 32.15 10.80 12.36
CA SER A 112 31.34 11.76 11.61
C SER A 112 30.59 11.10 10.43
N GLU A 113 31.24 10.17 9.72
CA GLU A 113 30.59 9.40 8.66
C GLU A 113 29.49 8.51 9.22
N ILE A 114 29.75 7.78 10.29
CA ILE A 114 28.75 6.92 10.94
C ILE A 114 27.53 7.74 11.39
N ARG A 115 27.74 8.93 11.96
CA ARG A 115 26.65 9.82 12.35
C ARG A 115 25.82 10.25 11.14
N SER A 116 26.46 10.60 10.03
CA SER A 116 25.76 10.93 8.78
C SER A 116 24.96 9.74 8.25
N ASP A 117 25.49 8.52 8.33
CA ASP A 117 24.79 7.31 7.91
C ASP A 117 23.55 7.05 8.79
N VAL A 118 23.69 7.23 10.11
CA VAL A 118 22.57 7.10 11.07
C VAL A 118 21.47 8.13 10.77
N GLU A 119 21.83 9.38 10.52
CA GLU A 119 20.87 10.44 10.15
C GLU A 119 20.13 10.11 8.83
N GLN A 120 20.83 9.55 7.85
CA GLN A 120 20.20 9.10 6.60
C GLN A 120 19.24 7.92 6.86
N LEU A 121 19.62 6.96 7.69
CA LEU A 121 18.77 5.82 8.03
C LEU A 121 17.49 6.25 8.77
N ASP A 122 17.55 7.27 9.63
CA ASP A 122 16.35 7.83 10.27
C ASP A 122 15.38 8.43 9.23
N HIS A 123 15.90 9.07 8.18
CA HIS A 123 15.06 9.54 7.08
C HIS A 123 14.39 8.38 6.32
N GLU A 124 15.17 7.36 5.95
CA GLU A 124 14.65 6.18 5.25
C GLU A 124 13.62 5.39 6.11
N ILE A 125 13.78 5.37 7.44
CA ILE A 125 12.79 4.79 8.37
C ILE A 125 11.48 5.60 8.36
N LYS A 126 11.53 6.93 8.27
CA LYS A 126 10.33 7.77 8.14
C LYS A 126 9.61 7.54 6.82
N GLU A 127 10.35 7.27 5.74
CA GLU A 127 9.76 6.85 4.47
C GLU A 127 9.07 5.49 4.60
N ALA A 128 9.71 4.52 5.25
CA ALA A 128 9.13 3.21 5.53
C ALA A 128 7.88 3.30 6.42
N GLN A 129 7.87 4.20 7.42
CA GLN A 129 6.70 4.49 8.25
C GLN A 129 5.54 5.03 7.40
N THR A 130 5.82 5.96 6.48
CA THR A 130 4.81 6.51 5.57
C THR A 130 4.19 5.40 4.70
N LEU A 131 5.02 4.52 4.12
CA LEU A 131 4.53 3.36 3.36
C LEU A 131 3.71 2.39 4.21
N CYS A 132 4.12 2.15 5.47
CA CYS A 132 3.39 1.32 6.41
C CYS A 132 1.99 1.89 6.72
N ASP A 133 1.88 3.21 6.90
CA ASP A 133 0.61 3.89 7.17
C ASP A 133 -0.31 3.86 5.94
N GLU A 134 0.23 4.11 4.75
CA GLU A 134 -0.52 4.00 3.49
C GLU A 134 -1.03 2.57 3.24
N LEU A 135 -0.20 1.56 3.47
CA LEU A 135 -0.62 0.15 3.37
C LEU A 135 -1.70 -0.20 4.41
N SER A 136 -1.58 0.34 5.62
CA SER A 136 -2.57 0.15 6.69
C SER A 136 -3.95 0.71 6.34
N VAL A 137 -4.03 1.71 5.45
CA VAL A 137 -5.29 2.24 4.91
C VAL A 137 -5.89 1.31 3.84
N LEU A 138 -5.04 0.68 3.02
CA LEU A 138 -5.47 -0.20 1.93
C LEU A 138 -5.92 -1.60 2.41
N ILE A 139 -5.42 -2.03 3.56
CA ILE A 139 -5.72 -3.34 4.14
C ILE A 139 -6.92 -3.24 5.10
N GLY A 140 -7.85 -4.20 5.03
CA GLY A 140 -9.01 -4.23 5.92
C GLY A 140 -8.74 -4.95 7.24
N GLU A 141 -7.87 -5.96 7.20
CA GLU A 141 -7.63 -6.89 8.27
C GLU A 141 -6.66 -6.34 9.32
N GLN A 142 -7.12 -6.21 10.57
CA GLN A 142 -6.32 -5.64 11.66
C GLN A 142 -5.00 -6.39 11.89
N TYR A 143 -5.03 -7.72 11.87
CA TYR A 143 -3.83 -8.54 12.12
C TYR A 143 -2.72 -8.30 11.09
N LEU A 144 -3.07 -7.96 9.84
CA LEU A 144 -2.08 -7.62 8.81
C LEU A 144 -1.47 -6.24 9.06
N LYS A 145 -2.26 -5.27 9.55
CA LYS A 145 -1.75 -3.95 9.95
C LYS A 145 -0.77 -4.06 11.10
N ASP A 146 -1.09 -4.89 12.08
CA ASP A 146 -0.24 -5.14 13.24
C ASP A 146 1.09 -5.80 12.81
N GLU A 147 1.03 -6.76 11.88
CA GLU A 147 2.23 -7.38 11.30
C GLU A 147 3.09 -6.39 10.50
N LEU A 148 2.48 -5.48 9.72
CA LEU A 148 3.25 -4.43 9.02
C LEU A 148 4.04 -3.56 10.01
N LYS A 149 3.38 -3.10 11.09
CA LYS A 149 4.02 -2.28 12.12
C LYS A 149 5.14 -3.03 12.83
N LYS A 150 4.90 -4.29 13.20
CA LYS A 150 5.91 -5.15 13.84
C LYS A 150 7.16 -5.33 12.96
N ARG A 151 6.98 -5.45 11.64
CA ARG A 151 8.11 -5.54 10.70
C ARG A 151 8.93 -4.25 10.65
N LEU A 152 8.28 -3.09 10.70
CA LEU A 152 8.98 -1.80 10.79
C LEU A 152 9.78 -1.70 12.09
N GLU A 153 9.15 -2.04 13.22
CA GLU A 153 9.79 -2.00 14.54
C GLU A 153 11.05 -2.87 14.60
N THR A 154 11.03 -4.02 13.92
CA THR A 154 12.19 -4.93 13.84
C THR A 154 13.43 -4.25 13.22
N VAL A 155 13.24 -3.27 12.34
CA VAL A 155 14.33 -2.53 11.68
C VAL A 155 14.61 -1.19 12.36
N ALA A 156 13.60 -0.54 12.94
CA ALA A 156 13.73 0.74 13.63
C ALA A 156 14.42 0.64 14.99
N LEU A 157 14.13 -0.40 15.79
CA LEU A 157 14.68 -0.54 17.14
C LEU A 157 16.22 -0.62 17.18
N PRO A 158 16.89 -1.39 16.30
CA PRO A 158 18.35 -1.39 16.25
C PRO A 158 18.96 -0.03 15.91
N LEU A 159 18.31 0.77 15.05
CA LEU A 159 18.79 2.11 14.69
C LEU A 159 18.76 3.06 15.90
N GLN A 160 17.68 3.04 16.69
CA GLN A 160 17.60 3.81 17.94
C GLN A 160 18.73 3.46 18.90
N GLY A 161 19.07 2.16 18.99
CA GLY A 161 20.22 1.72 19.78
C GLY A 161 21.57 2.22 19.25
N LEU A 162 21.71 2.50 17.94
CA LEU A 162 22.91 3.10 17.37
C LEU A 162 22.97 4.60 17.64
N GLU A 163 21.84 5.30 17.60
CA GLU A 163 21.75 6.72 17.98
C GLU A 163 22.19 6.96 19.43
N ASP A 164 21.84 6.06 20.35
CA ASP A 164 22.26 6.14 21.75
C ASP A 164 23.77 5.93 21.95
N LEU A 165 24.45 5.33 20.96
CA LEU A 165 25.87 4.96 21.02
C LEU A 165 26.80 5.89 20.20
N ALA A 166 26.25 6.68 19.28
CA ALA A 166 26.97 7.56 18.34
C ALA A 166 27.05 9.03 18.78
#